data_AF-A0A9D3S4F5-F1
#
_entry.id   AF-A0A9D3S4F5-F1
#
_cell.length_a   1.000
_cell.length_b   1.000
_cell.length_c   1.000
_cell.angle_alpha   90.00
_cell.angle_beta   90.00
_cell.angle_gamma   90.00
#
_symmetry.space_group_name_H-M   'P 1'
#
loop_
_entity.id
_entity.type
_entity.pdbx_description
1 polymer ?
#
loop_
_entity_poly.entity_id
_entity_poly.type
_entity_poly.pdbx_seq_one_letter_code
_entity_poly.pdbx_strand_id
1 'polypeptide(L)'
;FGTEHTLYRGSLNSSEVVLICHSQNSYRTAHWQWKPSSKTNALIVASADNNTLISMEIDKERFSSEDFDGFNFPLRISPVKFGDSGRYICYFYGHAMASVTLVTVQVSTEPPGGLSRNRSVVLNCEISQVIGSVTLAWLWMKGA
;
A
#
# COMPACT_ATOMS: atom_id res chain seq x y z
N PHE A 1 18.79 -11.85 2.03
CA PHE A 1 17.98 -11.33 0.92
C PHE A 1 16.52 -11.43 1.37
N GLY A 2 15.79 -10.33 1.41
CA GLY A 2 14.42 -10.29 1.90
C GLY A 2 13.42 -10.94 0.94
N THR A 3 12.22 -11.24 1.41
CA THR A 3 11.15 -11.80 0.58
C THR A 3 10.53 -10.73 -0.32
N GLU A 4 10.24 -11.06 -1.58
CA GLU A 4 9.55 -10.16 -2.51
C GLU A 4 8.10 -10.58 -2.72
N HIS A 5 7.17 -9.63 -2.58
CA HIS A 5 5.74 -9.87 -2.75
C HIS A 5 5.11 -8.78 -3.62
N THR A 6 4.04 -9.13 -4.33
CA THR A 6 3.18 -8.17 -5.04
C THR A 6 1.77 -8.27 -4.48
N LEU A 7 1.18 -7.15 -4.10
CA LEU A 7 -0.17 -7.05 -3.57
C LEU A 7 -1.00 -6.13 -4.46
N TYR A 8 -2.25 -6.54 -4.73
CA TYR A 8 -3.21 -5.75 -5.48
C TYR A 8 -4.29 -5.26 -4.53
N ARG A 9 -4.62 -3.97 -4.59
CA ARG A 9 -5.64 -3.40 -3.70
C ARG A 9 -6.45 -2.29 -4.36
N GLY A 10 -7.76 -2.28 -4.12
CA GLY A 10 -8.64 -1.23 -4.61
C GLY A 10 -8.43 0.09 -3.86
N SER A 11 -8.50 1.22 -4.57
CA SER A 11 -8.53 2.57 -4.01
C SER A 11 -9.96 2.92 -3.61
N LEU A 12 -10.36 2.54 -2.40
CA LEU A 12 -11.72 2.70 -1.85
C LEU A 12 -11.63 3.15 -0.40
N ASN A 13 -12.64 3.87 0.09
CA ASN A 13 -12.66 4.36 1.49
C ASN A 13 -12.67 3.24 2.54
N SER A 14 -13.16 2.05 2.19
CA SER A 14 -13.14 0.87 3.06
C SER A 14 -11.92 -0.02 2.85
N SER A 15 -11.04 0.33 1.92
CA SER A 15 -9.90 -0.50 1.54
C SER A 15 -8.72 -0.25 2.47
N GLU A 16 -8.21 -1.33 3.04
CA GLU A 16 -7.05 -1.33 3.92
C GLU A 16 -6.03 -2.37 3.44
N VAL A 17 -4.75 -2.11 3.68
CA VAL A 17 -3.70 -3.13 3.59
C VAL A 17 -2.74 -3.04 4.79
N VAL A 18 -2.25 -4.19 5.25
CA VAL A 18 -1.16 -4.29 6.23
C VAL A 18 0.02 -4.98 5.56
N LEU A 19 1.14 -4.28 5.45
CA LEU A 19 2.40 -4.80 4.94
C LEU A 19 3.15 -5.41 6.11
N ILE A 20 3.46 -6.71 6.01
CA ILE A 20 4.12 -7.45 7.08
C ILE A 20 5.62 -7.43 6.85
N CYS A 21 6.36 -7.11 7.89
CA CYS A 21 7.80 -7.28 7.96
C CYS A 21 8.15 -8.02 9.23
N HIS A 22 8.77 -9.19 9.07
CA HIS A 22 9.10 -10.08 10.16
C HIS A 22 10.54 -10.61 10.01
N SER A 23 11.20 -10.82 11.14
CA SER A 23 12.50 -11.46 11.24
C SER A 23 12.51 -12.51 12.35
N GLN A 24 13.25 -13.60 12.12
CA GLN A 24 13.53 -14.61 13.15
C GLN A 24 14.50 -14.12 14.23
N ASN A 25 15.35 -13.14 13.89
CA ASN A 25 16.27 -12.51 14.82
C ASN A 25 15.70 -11.18 15.31
N SER A 26 15.97 -10.87 16.58
CA SER A 26 15.64 -9.57 17.16
C SER A 26 16.62 -8.50 16.70
N TYR A 27 16.10 -7.31 16.38
CA TYR A 27 16.87 -6.12 16.06
C TYR A 27 16.41 -4.94 16.91
N ARG A 28 17.24 -3.90 16.99
CA ARG A 28 16.89 -2.66 17.71
C ARG A 28 16.22 -1.63 16.84
N THR A 29 16.58 -1.58 15.56
CA THR A 29 16.11 -0.56 14.62
C THR A 29 15.38 -1.20 13.46
N ALA A 30 14.29 -0.54 13.05
CA ALA A 30 13.51 -0.90 11.89
C ALA A 30 13.06 0.36 11.17
N HIS A 31 12.98 0.31 9.84
CA HIS A 31 12.30 1.35 9.08
C HIS A 31 11.66 0.80 7.81
N TRP A 32 10.61 1.48 7.38
CA TRP A 32 10.00 1.30 6.07
C TRP A 32 10.43 2.43 5.14
N GLN A 33 10.84 2.04 3.95
CA GLN A 33 11.09 2.93 2.83
C GLN A 33 10.07 2.67 1.73
N TRP A 34 9.49 3.71 1.16
CA TRP A 34 8.56 3.62 0.04
C TRP A 34 9.10 4.39 -1.16
N LYS A 35 9.15 3.72 -2.31
CA LYS A 35 9.39 4.31 -3.62
C LYS A 35 8.06 4.34 -4.39
N PRO A 36 7.40 5.50 -4.50
CA PRO A 36 6.17 5.63 -5.27
C PRO A 36 6.38 5.24 -6.73
N SER A 37 5.36 4.63 -7.35
CA SER A 37 5.39 4.29 -8.78
C SER A 37 5.56 5.52 -9.69
N SER A 38 5.02 6.66 -9.25
CA SER A 38 5.01 7.94 -9.98
C SER A 38 6.25 8.80 -9.76
N LYS A 39 7.18 8.41 -8.88
CA LYS A 39 8.35 9.21 -8.49
C LYS A 39 9.65 8.41 -8.57
N THR A 40 10.76 9.12 -8.78
CA THR A 40 12.09 8.52 -8.83
C THR A 40 12.69 8.29 -7.44
N ASN A 41 12.40 9.19 -6.50
CA ASN A 41 12.97 9.19 -5.15
C ASN A 41 12.13 8.35 -4.18
N ALA A 42 12.82 7.67 -3.29
CA ALA A 42 12.21 6.94 -2.19
C ALA A 42 12.16 7.79 -0.91
N LEU A 43 11.17 7.54 -0.07
CA LEU A 43 10.89 8.26 1.16
C LEU A 43 10.89 7.28 2.34
N ILE A 44 11.30 7.74 3.52
CA ILE A 44 11.05 7.00 4.75
C ILE A 44 9.57 7.17 5.11
N VAL A 45 8.92 6.08 5.51
CA VAL A 45 7.50 6.09 5.88
C VAL A 45 7.36 6.00 7.39
N ALA A 46 8.07 5.05 7.99
CA ALA A 46 8.02 4.74 9.41
C ALA A 46 9.42 4.35 9.88
N SER A 47 9.80 4.79 11.08
CA SER A 47 11.06 4.40 11.72
C SER A 47 10.85 4.05 13.18
N ALA A 48 11.56 3.04 13.66
CA ALA A 48 11.56 2.59 15.04
C ALA A 48 12.98 2.34 15.54
N ASP A 49 13.21 2.62 16.82
CA ASP A 49 14.45 2.32 17.55
C ASP A 49 14.11 1.85 18.96
N ASN A 50 14.95 0.98 19.48
CA ASN A 50 14.85 0.37 20.80
C ASN A 50 13.42 -0.07 21.16
N ASN A 51 12.79 -0.74 20.19
CA ASN A 51 11.44 -1.29 20.27
C ASN A 51 10.31 -0.25 20.45
N THR A 52 10.51 0.95 19.92
CA THR A 52 9.50 2.03 19.96
C THR A 52 9.38 2.69 18.59
N LEU A 53 8.14 2.97 18.16
CA LEU A 53 7.92 3.74 16.94
C LEU A 53 8.34 5.20 17.17
N ILE A 54 9.35 5.67 16.43
CA ILE A 54 9.88 7.04 16.55
C ILE A 54 9.10 8.00 15.65
N SER A 55 8.86 7.60 14.40
CA SER A 55 8.29 8.50 13.41
C SER A 55 7.39 7.79 12.41
N MET A 56 6.38 8.56 11.97
CA MET A 56 5.61 8.34 10.75
C MET A 56 5.78 9.61 9.92
N GLU A 57 6.55 9.53 8.83
CA GLU A 57 6.99 10.71 8.04
C GLU A 57 6.01 11.08 6.91
N ILE A 58 4.94 10.30 6.77
CA ILE A 58 3.87 10.48 5.80
C ILE A 58 2.53 10.51 6.55
N ASP A 59 1.54 11.18 5.95
CA ASP A 59 0.10 11.21 6.31
C ASP A 59 -0.32 10.25 7.44
N LYS A 60 -0.14 10.73 8.69
CA LYS A 60 -0.34 9.96 9.93
C LYS A 60 -1.80 9.57 10.18
N GLU A 61 -2.75 10.16 9.46
CA GLU A 61 -4.15 9.80 9.55
C GLU A 61 -4.45 8.48 8.84
N ARG A 62 -3.65 8.15 7.81
CA ARG A 62 -3.86 6.95 6.99
C ARG A 62 -2.81 5.88 7.17
N PHE A 63 -1.58 6.29 7.43
CA PHE A 63 -0.47 5.39 7.67
C PHE A 63 -0.31 5.21 9.18
N SER A 64 -0.26 3.96 9.63
CA SER A 64 0.00 3.63 11.03
C SER A 64 0.86 2.38 11.13
N SER A 65 1.55 2.23 12.25
CA SER A 65 2.32 1.05 12.61
C SER A 65 2.08 0.77 14.08
N GLU A 66 2.13 -0.51 14.45
CA GLU A 66 2.30 -0.89 15.86
C GLU A 66 3.75 -0.63 16.28
N ASP A 67 4.00 -0.68 17.60
CA ASP A 67 5.36 -0.62 18.11
C ASP A 67 6.19 -1.79 17.58
N PHE A 68 7.45 -1.50 17.25
CA PHE A 68 8.39 -2.51 16.83
C PHE A 68 8.75 -3.40 18.02
N ASP A 69 8.43 -4.69 18.00
CA ASP A 69 8.74 -5.61 19.10
C ASP A 69 10.17 -6.19 19.04
N GLY A 70 10.97 -5.74 18.07
CA GLY A 70 12.28 -6.27 17.73
C GLY A 70 12.25 -7.32 16.61
N PHE A 71 11.09 -7.89 16.29
CA PHE A 71 10.90 -8.96 15.31
C PHE A 71 9.91 -8.59 14.21
N ASN A 72 8.90 -7.78 14.52
CA ASN A 72 7.76 -7.43 13.68
C ASN A 72 7.62 -5.92 13.57
N PHE A 73 7.51 -5.42 12.34
CA PHE A 73 7.24 -4.01 12.10
C PHE A 73 6.17 -3.84 11.01
N PRO A 74 4.88 -4.05 11.34
CA PRO A 74 3.80 -3.99 10.35
C PRO A 74 3.47 -2.56 9.96
N LEU A 75 3.27 -2.29 8.67
CA LEU A 75 2.83 -0.99 8.17
C LEU A 75 1.40 -1.08 7.63
N ARG A 76 0.47 -0.39 8.28
CA ARG A 76 -0.94 -0.30 7.89
C ARG A 76 -1.20 0.95 7.06
N ILE A 77 -2.00 0.81 6.00
CA ILE A 77 -2.45 1.89 5.13
C ILE A 77 -3.98 1.81 5.00
N SER A 78 -4.69 2.83 5.47
CA SER A 78 -6.16 2.89 5.45
C SER A 78 -6.68 4.33 5.48
N PRO A 79 -7.53 4.76 4.52
CA PRO A 79 -7.86 4.07 3.29
C PRO A 79 -6.69 4.04 2.31
N VAL A 80 -6.61 2.98 1.52
CA VAL A 80 -5.70 2.88 0.38
C VAL A 80 -6.15 3.83 -0.73
N LYS A 81 -5.23 4.66 -1.21
CA LYS A 81 -5.41 5.58 -2.35
C LYS A 81 -4.61 5.09 -3.54
N PHE A 82 -5.03 5.45 -4.75
CA PHE A 82 -4.32 5.10 -5.99
C PHE A 82 -2.85 5.57 -6.03
N GLY A 83 -2.58 6.70 -5.37
CA GLY A 83 -1.23 7.25 -5.24
C GLY A 83 -0.31 6.48 -4.29
N ASP A 84 -0.84 5.57 -3.47
CA ASP A 84 -0.03 4.75 -2.54
C ASP A 84 0.70 3.60 -3.26
N SER A 85 0.48 3.43 -4.58
CA SER A 85 1.20 2.42 -5.35
C SER A 85 2.71 2.65 -5.39
N GLY A 86 3.46 1.54 -5.43
CA GLY A 86 4.92 1.57 -5.49
C GLY A 86 5.56 0.45 -4.70
N ARG A 87 6.87 0.55 -4.51
CA ARG A 87 7.66 -0.47 -3.81
C ARG A 87 7.96 -0.04 -2.39
N TYR A 88 7.48 -0.81 -1.43
CA TYR A 88 7.76 -0.70 -0.01
C TYR A 88 8.87 -1.68 0.35
N ILE A 89 9.88 -1.23 1.08
CA ILE A 89 10.98 -2.08 1.54
C ILE A 89 11.13 -1.86 3.03
N CYS A 90 11.12 -2.96 3.77
CA CYS A 90 11.39 -2.96 5.19
C CYS A 90 12.85 -3.30 5.45
N TYR A 91 13.49 -2.53 6.33
CA TYR A 91 14.86 -2.73 6.74
C TYR A 91 14.95 -2.86 8.25
N PHE A 92 15.63 -3.90 8.76
CA PHE A 92 16.06 -3.95 10.16
C PHE A 92 17.58 -3.84 10.22
N TYR A 93 18.10 -2.90 11.02
CA TYR A 93 19.53 -2.59 11.10
C TYR A 93 20.23 -2.45 9.72
N GLY A 94 19.53 -1.85 8.75
CA GLY A 94 20.04 -1.66 7.38
C GLY A 94 19.93 -2.87 6.45
N HIS A 95 19.48 -4.03 6.94
CA HIS A 95 19.25 -5.22 6.12
C HIS A 95 17.82 -5.25 5.60
N ALA A 96 17.65 -5.37 4.28
CA ALA A 96 16.34 -5.51 3.64
C ALA A 96 15.71 -6.87 4.03
N MET A 97 14.63 -6.81 4.82
CA MET A 97 13.92 -7.98 5.33
C MET A 97 12.76 -8.39 4.42
N ALA A 98 12.04 -7.41 3.86
CA ALA A 98 10.93 -7.65 2.94
C ALA A 98 10.85 -6.53 1.90
N SER A 99 10.40 -6.87 0.70
CA SER A 99 10.01 -5.91 -0.33
C SER A 99 8.61 -6.24 -0.83
N VAL A 100 7.70 -5.27 -0.76
CA VAL A 100 6.33 -5.41 -1.21
C VAL A 100 6.04 -4.37 -2.30
N THR A 101 5.66 -4.84 -3.48
CA THR A 101 5.11 -3.98 -4.53
C THR A 101 3.60 -3.89 -4.35
N LEU A 102 3.11 -2.70 -3.98
CA LEU A 102 1.68 -2.43 -3.90
C LEU A 102 1.18 -1.87 -5.24
N VAL A 103 0.30 -2.62 -5.88
CA VAL A 103 -0.42 -2.21 -7.08
C VAL A 103 -1.82 -1.79 -6.68
N THR A 104 -2.23 -0.58 -7.06
CA THR A 104 -3.55 -0.06 -6.73
C THR A 104 -4.44 -0.02 -7.96
N VAL A 105 -5.72 -0.30 -7.76
CA VAL A 105 -6.76 -0.24 -8.80
C VAL A 105 -7.77 0.84 -8.42
N GLN A 106 -8.13 1.73 -9.34
CA GLN A 106 -9.18 2.71 -9.12
C GLN A 106 -10.29 2.58 -10.16
N VAL A 107 -11.50 2.93 -9.75
CA VAL A 107 -12.66 3.04 -10.62
C VAL A 107 -13.14 4.49 -10.60
N SER A 108 -13.30 5.08 -11.77
CA SER A 108 -13.87 6.41 -11.94
C SER A 108 -15.07 6.36 -12.88
N THR A 109 -15.94 7.37 -12.78
CA THR A 109 -17.14 7.50 -13.62
C THR A 109 -17.06 8.76 -14.46
N GLU A 110 -17.52 8.67 -15.70
CA GLU A 110 -17.73 9.84 -16.56
C GLU A 110 -19.22 9.99 -16.91
N PRO A 111 -19.88 11.11 -16.52
CA PRO A 111 -19.34 12.23 -15.73
C PRO A 111 -19.09 11.89 -14.23
N PRO A 112 -18.26 12.67 -13.52
CA PRO A 112 -18.06 12.52 -12.07
C PRO A 112 -19.38 12.74 -11.32
N GLY A 113 -19.63 11.96 -10.27
CA GLY A 113 -20.87 12.04 -9.49
C GLY A 113 -21.98 11.07 -9.95
N GLY A 114 -21.72 10.26 -10.99
CA GLY A 114 -22.55 9.12 -11.36
C GLY A 114 -23.80 9.47 -12.18
N LEU A 115 -24.74 8.53 -12.16
CA LEU A 115 -25.93 8.52 -13.04
C LEU A 115 -26.92 9.63 -12.68
N SER A 116 -27.24 10.47 -13.67
CA SER A 116 -28.52 11.18 -13.72
C SER A 116 -29.54 10.32 -14.48
N ARG A 117 -30.83 10.42 -14.13
CA ARG A 117 -31.89 9.59 -14.72
C ARG A 117 -31.83 9.67 -16.26
N ASN A 118 -31.87 8.52 -16.93
CA ASN A 118 -31.82 8.36 -18.39
C ASN A 118 -30.51 8.78 -19.09
N ARG A 119 -29.37 8.81 -18.39
CA ARG A 119 -28.05 9.00 -19.02
C ARG A 119 -27.21 7.73 -18.91
N SER A 120 -26.44 7.44 -19.95
CA SER A 120 -25.37 6.43 -19.90
C SER A 120 -24.19 6.97 -19.08
N VAL A 121 -23.48 6.07 -18.39
CA VAL A 121 -22.25 6.38 -17.66
C VAL A 121 -21.16 5.46 -18.16
N VAL A 122 -19.96 6.01 -18.32
CA VAL A 122 -18.75 5.23 -18.60
C VAL A 122 -18.05 4.95 -17.28
N LEU A 123 -17.66 3.68 -17.07
CA LEU A 123 -16.86 3.25 -15.95
C LEU A 123 -15.43 3.00 -16.43
N ASN A 124 -14.49 3.77 -15.90
CA ASN A 124 -13.07 3.58 -16.19
C ASN A 124 -12.45 2.77 -15.07
N CYS A 125 -11.70 1.72 -15.43
CA CYS A 125 -10.91 0.93 -14.50
C CYS A 125 -9.43 1.15 -14.81
N GLU A 126 -8.69 1.68 -13.85
CA GLU A 126 -7.28 2.02 -14.01
C GLU A 126 -6.45 1.24 -13.00
N ILE A 127 -5.29 0.77 -13.45
CA ILE A 127 -4.30 0.10 -12.64
C ILE A 127 -3.03 0.94 -12.59
N SER A 128 -2.44 1.08 -11.41
CA SER A 128 -1.29 1.97 -11.21
C SER A 128 -0.03 1.52 -11.96
N GLN A 129 0.10 0.22 -12.19
CA GLN A 129 1.20 -0.37 -12.97
C GLN A 129 0.82 -1.77 -13.44
N VAL A 130 1.36 -2.18 -14.59
CA VAL A 130 1.21 -3.55 -15.11
C VAL A 130 2.46 -4.33 -14.72
N ILE A 131 2.28 -5.40 -13.95
CA ILE A 131 3.35 -6.34 -13.58
C ILE A 131 2.97 -7.70 -14.15
N GLY A 132 3.80 -8.23 -15.05
CA GLY A 132 3.49 -9.48 -15.74
C GLY A 132 2.21 -9.38 -16.58
N SER A 133 1.37 -10.41 -16.50
CA SER A 133 0.06 -10.45 -17.18
C SER A 133 -1.04 -10.15 -16.17
N VAL A 134 -1.84 -9.11 -16.43
CA VAL A 134 -2.99 -8.72 -15.60
C VAL A 134 -4.25 -8.76 -16.45
N THR A 135 -5.30 -9.37 -15.91
CA THR A 135 -6.65 -9.35 -16.50
C THR A 135 -7.57 -8.53 -15.60
N LEU A 136 -8.19 -7.50 -16.17
CA LEU A 136 -9.23 -6.72 -15.51
C LEU A 136 -10.59 -7.21 -16.02
N ALA A 137 -11.53 -7.44 -15.09
CA ALA A 137 -12.87 -7.89 -15.41
C ALA A 137 -13.90 -7.10 -14.62
N TRP A 138 -14.99 -6.72 -15.30
CA TRP A 138 -16.18 -6.18 -14.66
C TRP A 138 -17.10 -7.32 -14.27
N LEU A 139 -17.38 -7.46 -12.97
CA LEU A 139 -18.32 -8.43 -12.45
C LEU A 139 -19.61 -7.72 -12.04
N TRP A 140 -20.72 -8.12 -12.65
CA TRP A 140 -22.04 -7.63 -12.25
C TRP A 140 -22.52 -8.44 -11.04
N MET A 141 -22.68 -7.78 -9.89
CA MET A 141 -23.32 -8.40 -8.73
C MET A 141 -24.76 -7.91 -8.60
N LYS A 142 -25.71 -8.83 -8.48
CA LYS A 142 -27.06 -8.47 -8.03
C LYS A 142 -27.00 -8.23 -6.53
N GLY A 143 -27.40 -7.05 -6.08
CA GLY A 143 -27.59 -6.78 -4.65
C GLY A 143 -28.67 -7.71 -4.08
N ALA A 144 -28.40 -8.24 -2.89
CA ALA A 144 -29.36 -9.03 -2.11
C ALA A 144 -30.56 -8.18 -1.65
#